data_AF-A0AA95HZB2-F1
#
_entry.id   AF-A0AA95HZB2-F1
#
_cell.length_a   1.000
_cell.length_b   1.000
_cell.length_c   1.000
_cell.angle_alpha   90.00
_cell.angle_beta   90.00
_cell.angle_gamma   90.00
#
_symmetry.space_group_name_H-M   'P 1'
#
loop_
_entity.id
_entity.type
_entity.pdbx_description
1 polymer ?
#
loop_
_entity_poly.entity_id
_entity_poly.type
_entity_poly.pdbx_seq_one_letter_code
_entity_poly.pdbx_strand_id
1 'polypeptide(L)' 'MNVMKIHDPFSRGLAIGTIAYGIGTAEAAREGELQGAVSGAAMGLAAILTSLLLPVIIPFFL' A
#
# COMPACT_ATOMS: atom_id res chain seq x y z
N MET A 1 -9.19 2.52 11.03
CA MET A 1 -9.65 3.73 10.29
C MET A 1 -11.00 4.31 10.80
N ASN A 2 -11.61 3.67 11.82
CA ASN A 2 -12.91 4.08 12.38
C ASN A 2 -12.89 5.45 13.07
N VAL A 3 -11.78 5.83 13.73
CA VAL A 3 -11.63 7.16 14.34
C VAL A 3 -11.68 8.27 13.28
N MET A 4 -11.10 8.03 12.11
CA MET A 4 -11.14 8.94 10.96
C MET A 4 -12.44 8.83 10.15
N LYS A 5 -13.40 7.99 10.57
CA LYS A 5 -14.68 7.74 9.89
C LYS A 5 -14.55 7.31 8.42
N ILE A 6 -13.45 6.64 8.06
CA ILE A 6 -13.28 6.07 6.71
C ILE A 6 -13.81 4.64 6.72
N HIS A 7 -14.98 4.46 6.09
CA HIS A 7 -15.65 3.17 6.01
C HIS A 7 -15.49 2.49 4.65
N ASP A 8 -15.06 3.23 3.62
CA ASP A 8 -14.89 2.70 2.28
C ASP A 8 -13.75 1.66 2.24
N PRO A 9 -14.04 0.37 1.96
CA PRO A 9 -13.04 -0.69 2.00
C PRO A 9 -11.91 -0.47 0.98
N PHE A 10 -12.21 0.09 -0.18
CA PHE A 10 -11.19 0.39 -1.19
C PHE A 10 -10.16 1.41 -0.66
N SER A 11 -10.64 2.53 -0.14
CA SER A 11 -9.81 3.59 0.44
C SER A 11 -8.99 3.07 1.63
N ARG A 12 -9.56 2.18 2.44
CA ARG A 12 -8.84 1.54 3.55
C ARG A 12 -7.72 0.65 3.07
N GLY A 13 -8.00 -0.23 2.11
CA GLY A 13 -7.01 -1.10 1.51
C GLY A 13 -5.89 -0.31 0.84
N LEU A 14 -6.23 0.70 0.04
CA LEU A 14 -5.25 1.55 -0.64
C LEU A 14 -4.35 2.29 0.35
N ALA A 15 -4.94 2.93 1.36
CA ALA A 15 -4.21 3.67 2.37
C ALA A 15 -3.25 2.77 3.12
N ILE A 16 -3.66 1.56 3.54
CA ILE A 16 -2.78 0.62 4.20
C ILE A 16 -1.67 0.17 3.23
N GLY A 17 -2.03 -0.31 2.04
CA GLY A 17 -1.08 -0.90 1.10
C GLY A 17 0.00 0.05 0.58
N THR A 18 -0.26 1.36 0.48
CA THR A 18 0.74 2.33 0.02
C THR A 18 1.86 2.58 1.04
N ILE A 19 1.57 2.48 2.34
CA ILE A 19 2.55 2.76 3.43
C ILE A 19 2.92 1.51 4.23
N ALA A 20 2.28 0.36 3.97
CA ALA A 20 2.46 -0.85 4.76
C ALA A 20 3.57 -1.76 4.26
N TYR A 21 4.08 -2.54 5.21
CA TYR A 21 4.77 -3.80 4.96
C TYR A 21 3.76 -4.94 4.77
N GLY A 22 4.23 -6.11 4.32
CA GLY A 22 3.36 -7.29 4.12
C GLY A 22 2.48 -7.64 5.33
N ILE A 23 2.94 -7.34 6.55
CA ILE A 23 2.16 -7.50 7.79
C ILE A 23 0.89 -6.61 7.78
N GLY A 24 1.00 -5.36 7.33
CA GLY A 24 -0.16 -4.46 7.25
C GLY A 24 -1.15 -4.89 6.16
N THR A 25 -0.67 -5.42 5.03
CA THR A 25 -1.55 -6.03 4.02
C THR A 25 -2.27 -7.27 4.55
N ALA A 26 -1.59 -8.09 5.36
CA ALA A 26 -2.23 -9.23 6.03
C ALA A 26 -3.33 -8.77 7.01
N GLU A 27 -3.09 -7.68 7.74
CA GLU A 27 -4.11 -7.11 8.63
C GLU A 27 -5.28 -6.48 7.84
N ALA A 28 -5.01 -5.81 6.71
CA ALA A 28 -6.06 -5.31 5.82
C ALA A 28 -6.93 -6.45 5.26
N ALA A 29 -6.34 -7.60 4.95
CA ALA A 29 -7.08 -8.79 4.53
C ALA A 29 -7.96 -9.37 5.65
N ARG A 30 -7.56 -9.21 6.92
CA ARG A 30 -8.40 -9.58 8.07
C ARG A 30 -9.56 -8.63 8.29
N GLU A 31 -9.42 -7.35 7.92
CA GLU A 31 -10.55 -6.40 7.90
C GLU A 31 -11.56 -6.69 6.77
N GLY A 32 -11.10 -7.29 5.67
CA GLY A 32 -11.96 -7.81 4.61
C GLY A 32 -11.20 -8.11 3.31
N GLU A 33 -11.76 -8.98 2.47
CA GLU A 33 -11.12 -9.46 1.24
C GLU A 33 -10.77 -8.31 0.28
N LEU A 34 -11.70 -7.35 0.11
CA LEU A 34 -11.48 -6.22 -0.79
C LEU A 34 -10.36 -5.29 -0.27
N GLN A 35 -10.31 -5.01 1.03
CA GLN A 35 -9.23 -4.23 1.63
C GLN A 35 -7.88 -4.91 1.44
N GLY A 36 -7.82 -6.23 1.68
CA GLY A 36 -6.61 -7.03 1.46
C GLY A 36 -6.15 -7.02 0.01
N ALA A 37 -7.07 -7.23 -0.94
CA ALA A 37 -6.76 -7.24 -2.37
C ALA A 37 -6.21 -5.88 -2.84
N VAL A 38 -6.87 -4.79 -2.47
CA VAL A 38 -6.45 -3.43 -2.83
C VAL A 38 -5.12 -3.07 -2.14
N SER A 39 -4.94 -3.45 -0.87
CA SER A 39 -3.70 -3.23 -0.14
C SER A 39 -2.52 -3.97 -0.79
N GLY A 40 -2.72 -5.23 -1.20
CA GLY A 40 -1.69 -5.99 -1.92
C GLY A 40 -1.33 -5.38 -3.27
N ALA A 41 -2.34 -4.96 -4.04
CA ALA A 41 -2.12 -4.29 -5.33
C ALA A 41 -1.36 -2.96 -5.17
N ALA A 42 -1.74 -2.15 -4.18
CA ALA A 42 -1.09 -0.88 -3.88
C ALA A 42 0.38 -1.07 -3.48
N MET A 43 0.68 -2.07 -2.63
CA MET A 43 2.05 -2.40 -2.22
C MET A 43 2.90 -2.86 -3.42
N GLY A 44 2.33 -3.71 -4.28
CA GLY A 44 3.01 -4.18 -5.49
C GLY A 44 3.33 -3.04 -6.46
N LEU A 45 2.38 -2.13 -6.69
CA LEU A 45 2.59 -0.94 -7.52
C LEU A 45 3.67 -0.02 -6.93
N ALA A 46 3.66 0.22 -5.63
CA ALA A 46 4.68 1.01 -4.97
C ALA A 46 6.08 0.41 -5.15
N ALA A 47 6.21 -0.92 -5.04
CA ALA A 47 7.48 -1.62 -5.26
C ALA A 47 7.98 -1.49 -6.72
N ILE A 48 7.08 -1.64 -7.70
CA ILE A 48 7.41 -1.48 -9.12
C ILE A 48 7.89 -0.05 -9.40
N LEU A 49 7.13 0.96 -8.94
CA LEU A 49 7.49 2.37 -9.11
C LEU A 49 8.83 2.68 -8.44
N THR A 50 9.03 2.19 -7.22
CA THR A 50 10.29 2.39 -6.47
C THR A 50 11.47 1.76 -7.21
N SER A 51 11.31 0.52 -7.69
CA SER A 51 12.35 -0.20 -8.45
C SER A 51 12.74 0.50 -9.75
N LEU A 52 11.77 1.15 -10.41
CA LEU A 52 12.02 1.91 -11.64
C LEU A 52 12.64 3.29 -11.36
N LEU A 53 12.21 3.96 -10.30
CA LEU A 53 12.64 5.32 -9.97
C LEU A 53 14.01 5.37 -9.28
N LEU A 54 14.32 4.45 -8.37
CA LEU A 54 15.60 4.43 -7.64
C LEU A 54 16.84 4.49 -8.55
N PRO A 55 16.99 3.66 -9.61
CA PRO A 55 18.18 3.71 -10.45
C PRO A 55 18.35 5.04 -11.18
N VAL A 56 17.26 5.78 -11.41
CA VAL A 56 17.29 7.12 -12.00
C VAL A 56 17.60 8.17 -10.95
N ILE A 57 17.05 8.07 -9.74
CA ILE A 57 17.18 9.09 -8.68
C ILE A 57 18.55 9.02 -7.98
N ILE A 58 19.01 7.81 -7.63
CA ILE A 58 20.29 7.59 -6.91
C ILE A 58 21.48 8.33 -7.55
N PRO A 59 21.72 8.31 -8.88
CA PRO A 59 22.86 9.00 -9.48
C PRO A 59 22.77 10.54 -9.43
N PHE A 60 21.61 11.15 -9.13
CA PHE A 60 21.54 12.61 -8.91
C PHE A 60 21.97 13.02 -7.49
N PHE A 61 22.04 12.07 -6.54
CA PHE A 61 22.44 12.30 -5.15
C PHE A 61 23.88 11.88 -4.86
N LEU A 62 24.52 11.16 -5.77
CA LEU A 62 25.94 10.78 -5.75
C LEU A 62 26.79 11.80 -6.52
#